data_AF-A0A9W8JZY2-F1
#
_entry.id   AF-A0A9W8JZY2-F1
#
_cell.length_a   1.000
_cell.length_b   1.000
_cell.length_c   1.000
_cell.angle_alpha   90.00
_cell.angle_beta   90.00
_cell.angle_gamma   90.00
#
_symmetry.space_group_name_H-M   'P 1'
#
loop_
_entity.id
_entity.type
_entity.pdbx_description
1 polymer ?
#
loop_
_entity_poly.entity_id
_entity_poly.type
_entity_poly.pdbx_seq_one_letter_code
_entity_poly.pdbx_strand_id
1 'polypeptide(L)'
;MQKLLFILYSAAAVLGVALPQESNPSAPAYSQCAGYGLTDTKRCVPGYTCTKVNDFFSLCLPLPDNISTRSPQPTLPPIIQD
;
A
#
# COMPACT_ATOMS: atom_id res chain seq x y z
N MET A 1 48.22 4.65 14.07
CA MET A 1 47.50 4.53 15.37
C MET A 1 46.07 5.02 15.18
N GLN A 2 45.06 4.23 15.60
CA GLN A 2 43.63 4.57 15.67
C GLN A 2 42.72 4.48 14.42
N LYS A 3 43.02 3.61 13.45
CA LYS A 3 42.01 3.23 12.42
C LYS A 3 41.80 1.72 12.26
N LEU A 4 42.47 0.90 13.09
CA LEU A 4 42.43 -0.56 12.99
C LEU A 4 41.46 -1.25 13.97
N LEU A 5 40.77 -0.51 14.84
CA LEU A 5 39.92 -1.08 15.89
C LEU A 5 38.42 -1.17 15.54
N PHE A 6 37.97 -0.61 14.42
CA PHE A 6 36.55 -0.67 14.03
C PHE A 6 36.19 -1.87 13.15
N ILE A 7 37.17 -2.58 12.60
CA ILE A 7 36.91 -3.69 11.66
C ILE A 7 36.67 -5.02 12.40
N LEU A 8 36.81 -5.06 13.74
CA LEU A 8 36.63 -6.27 14.54
C LEU A 8 35.28 -6.34 15.28
N TYR A 9 34.36 -5.39 15.07
CA TYR A 9 33.09 -5.33 15.82
C TYR A 9 31.88 -5.15 14.90
N SER A 10 31.49 -6.23 14.21
CA SER A 10 30.11 -6.59 13.84
C SER A 10 30.16 -7.81 12.92
N ALA A 11 29.99 -8.99 13.50
CA ALA A 11 29.68 -10.19 12.74
C ALA A 11 28.30 -10.02 12.06
N ALA A 12 28.20 -10.49 10.81
CA ALA A 12 26.99 -10.58 9.97
C ALA A 12 26.29 -9.26 9.62
N ALA A 13 26.78 -8.58 8.58
CA ALA A 13 25.89 -7.76 7.76
C ALA A 13 24.95 -8.70 7.00
N VAL A 14 23.73 -8.88 7.52
CA VAL A 14 22.63 -9.47 6.76
C VAL A 14 22.40 -8.57 5.56
N LEU A 15 22.61 -9.10 4.36
CA LEU A 15 22.23 -8.45 3.10
C LEU A 15 20.70 -8.42 3.02
N GLY A 16 20.08 -7.47 3.73
CA GLY A 16 18.65 -7.22 3.70
C GLY A 16 18.28 -6.56 2.37
N VAL A 17 17.84 -7.35 1.39
CA VAL A 17 17.13 -6.81 0.23
C VAL A 17 15.73 -6.42 0.72
N ALA A 18 15.52 -5.13 0.98
CA ALA A 18 14.19 -4.59 1.14
C ALA A 18 13.54 -4.61 -0.25
N LEU A 19 12.67 -5.59 -0.51
CA LEU A 19 11.75 -5.50 -1.65
C LEU A 19 10.88 -4.26 -1.41
N PRO A 20 10.61 -3.41 -2.41
CA PRO A 20 9.65 -2.33 -2.25
C PRO A 20 8.33 -2.98 -1.86
N GLN A 21 7.89 -2.76 -0.61
CA GLN A 21 6.56 -3.17 -0.19
C GLN A 21 5.59 -2.28 -0.94
N GLU A 22 5.05 -2.81 -2.04
CA GLU A 22 3.99 -2.20 -2.83
C GLU A 22 2.68 -2.22 -2.04
N SER A 23 2.68 -1.53 -0.90
CA SER A 23 1.47 -1.06 -0.27
C SER A 23 0.98 0.09 -1.14
N ASN A 24 0.35 -0.23 -2.28
CA ASN A 24 -0.36 0.78 -3.05
C ASN A 24 -1.44 1.35 -2.11
N PRO A 25 -1.26 2.58 -1.57
CA PRO A 25 -2.17 3.09 -0.56
C PRO A 25 -3.56 3.18 -1.20
N SER A 26 -4.58 2.74 -0.45
CA SER A 26 -5.94 2.82 -0.98
C SER A 26 -6.33 4.29 -1.14
N ALA A 27 -6.85 4.64 -2.32
CA ALA A 27 -7.36 5.96 -2.63
C ALA A 27 -8.62 6.24 -1.77
N PRO A 28 -8.66 7.36 -1.02
CA PRO A 28 -9.82 7.72 -0.23
C PRO A 28 -11.07 7.98 -1.09
N ALA A 29 -12.23 8.02 -0.43
CA ALA A 29 -13.49 8.39 -1.07
C ALA A 29 -13.36 9.68 -1.88
N TYR A 30 -13.91 9.69 -3.09
CA TYR A 30 -13.91 10.81 -4.04
C TYR A 30 -12.54 11.29 -4.54
N SER A 31 -11.45 10.62 -4.16
CA SER A 31 -10.12 10.91 -4.70
C SER A 31 -9.87 10.23 -6.05
N GLN A 32 -8.86 10.70 -6.78
CA GLN A 32 -8.45 10.14 -8.06
C GLN A 32 -7.76 8.78 -7.86
N CYS A 33 -8.31 7.74 -8.49
CA CYS A 33 -7.80 6.37 -8.47
C CYS A 33 -7.08 5.98 -9.75
N ALA A 34 -7.40 6.64 -10.88
CA ALA A 34 -6.71 6.46 -12.16
C ALA A 34 -6.83 7.75 -13.01
N GLY A 35 -6.01 7.83 -14.06
CA GLY A 35 -6.04 8.94 -15.01
C GLY A 35 -4.68 9.60 -15.20
N TYR A 36 -4.68 10.78 -15.79
CA TYR A 36 -3.45 11.47 -16.18
C TYR A 36 -2.64 11.90 -14.95
N GLY A 37 -1.32 11.71 -15.00
CA GLY A 37 -0.38 12.09 -13.93
C GLY A 37 -0.25 11.09 -12.77
N LEU A 38 -1.03 10.01 -12.76
CA LEU A 38 -0.82 8.88 -11.85
C LEU A 38 0.15 7.88 -12.48
N THR A 39 1.26 7.61 -11.80
CA THR A 39 2.21 6.56 -12.21
C THR A 39 1.55 5.18 -12.14
N ASP A 40 0.69 4.97 -11.12
CA ASP A 40 0.02 3.70 -10.86
C ASP A 40 -1.45 3.89 -10.49
N THR A 41 -2.29 2.97 -10.94
CA THR A 41 -3.70 2.91 -10.51
C THR A 41 -3.79 2.54 -9.03
N LYS A 42 -4.57 3.30 -8.26
CA LYS A 42 -4.81 3.04 -6.84
C LYS A 42 -6.13 2.29 -6.67
N ARG A 43 -6.16 1.34 -5.72
CA ARG A 43 -7.39 0.69 -5.30
C ARG A 43 -8.20 1.64 -4.42
N CYS A 44 -9.51 1.73 -4.59
CA CYS A 44 -10.36 2.53 -3.71
C CYS A 44 -10.53 1.88 -2.33
N VAL A 45 -10.79 2.70 -1.30
CA VAL A 45 -11.23 2.21 0.01
C VAL A 45 -12.48 1.32 -0.10
N PRO A 46 -12.69 0.36 0.81
CA PRO A 46 -13.87 -0.51 0.78
C PRO A 46 -15.18 0.26 0.70
N GLY A 47 -16.13 -0.22 -0.10
CA GLY A 47 -17.40 0.46 -0.36
C GLY A 47 -17.37 1.44 -1.54
N TYR A 48 -16.21 1.66 -2.16
CA TYR A 48 -16.03 2.54 -3.31
C TYR A 48 -15.45 1.80 -4.51
N THR A 49 -15.80 2.24 -5.71
CA THR A 49 -15.31 1.72 -6.98
C THR A 49 -14.67 2.83 -7.83
N CYS A 50 -13.58 2.49 -8.51
CA CYS A 50 -12.86 3.44 -9.36
C CYS A 50 -13.66 3.66 -10.65
N THR A 51 -14.35 4.80 -10.75
CA THR A 51 -15.25 5.11 -11.86
C THR A 51 -14.65 6.23 -12.71
N LYS A 52 -14.57 6.01 -14.03
CA LYS A 52 -14.15 7.05 -14.97
C LYS A 52 -15.17 8.19 -14.97
N VAL A 53 -14.70 9.41 -14.70
CA VAL A 53 -15.53 10.63 -14.74
C VAL A 53 -15.29 11.39 -16.04
N ASN A 54 -14.04 11.40 -16.53
CA ASN A 54 -13.67 11.91 -17.84
C ASN A 54 -12.38 11.22 -18.32
N ASP A 55 -11.81 11.66 -19.44
CA ASP A 55 -10.60 11.05 -20.02
C ASP A 55 -9.34 11.22 -19.15
N PHE A 56 -9.33 12.21 -18.27
CA PHE A 56 -8.19 12.53 -17.40
C PHE A 56 -8.37 12.02 -15.97
N PHE A 57 -9.60 11.77 -15.51
CA PHE A 57 -9.93 11.48 -14.12
C PHE A 57 -10.85 10.26 -13.97
N SER A 58 -10.41 9.32 -13.14
CA SER A 58 -11.28 8.31 -12.53
C SER A 58 -11.29 8.52 -11.01
N LEU A 59 -12.48 8.58 -10.41
CA LEU A 59 -12.66 8.86 -8.98
C LEU A 59 -13.19 7.62 -8.25
N CYS A 60 -12.84 7.49 -6.97
CA CYS A 60 -13.47 6.52 -6.08
C CYS A 60 -14.88 6.97 -5.72
N LEU A 61 -15.89 6.41 -6.39
CA LEU A 61 -17.30 6.71 -6.15
C LEU A 61 -17.98 5.57 -5.37
N PRO A 62 -19.03 5.85 -4.59
CA PRO A 62 -19.76 4.82 -3.86
C PRO A 62 -20.29 3.74 -4.80
N LEU A 63 -20.20 2.48 -4.38
CA LEU A 63 -20.95 1.40 -5.03
C LEU A 63 -22.46 1.68 -4.87
N PRO A 64 -23.29 1.42 -5.90
CA PRO A 64 -24.73 1.47 -5.73
C PRO A 64 -25.15 0.49 -4.62
N ASP A 65 -26.23 0.82 -3.90
CA ASP A 65 -26.75 0.05 -2.76
C ASP A 65 -27.29 -1.32 -3.21
N ASN A 66 -26.41 -2.22 -3.58
CA ASN A 66 -26.71 -3.63 -3.70
C ASN A 66 -25.53 -4.38 -3.11
N ILE A 67 -25.62 -4.54 -1.79
CA ILE A 67 -24.72 -5.32 -0.93
C ILE A 67 -23.35 -4.66 -0.75
N SER A 68 -23.25 -3.79 0.27
CA SER A 68 -21.98 -3.55 0.96
C SER A 68 -21.62 -4.82 1.73
N THR A 69 -21.09 -5.82 1.03
CA THR A 69 -20.34 -6.88 1.70
C THR A 69 -19.11 -6.18 2.24
N ARG A 70 -19.16 -5.78 3.52
CA ARG A 70 -17.95 -5.50 4.28
C ARG A 70 -17.08 -6.74 4.08
N SER A 71 -16.07 -6.65 3.22
CA SER A 71 -15.02 -7.66 3.22
C SER A 71 -14.48 -7.61 4.64
N PRO A 72 -14.53 -8.70 5.43
CA PRO A 72 -13.64 -8.77 6.56
C PRO A 72 -12.24 -8.57 5.97
N GLN A 73 -11.55 -7.53 6.42
CA GLN A 73 -10.11 -7.54 6.41
C GLN A 73 -9.70 -8.93 6.92
N PRO A 74 -8.80 -9.66 6.27
CA PRO A 74 -8.13 -10.76 6.94
C PRO A 74 -7.39 -10.11 8.11
N THR A 75 -8.03 -10.08 9.28
CA THR A 75 -7.33 -9.82 10.53
C THR A 75 -6.42 -11.01 10.67
N LEU A 76 -5.17 -10.87 10.23
CA LEU A 76 -4.13 -11.75 10.71
C LEU A 76 -4.26 -11.75 12.24
N PRO A 77 -4.35 -12.91 12.89
CA PRO A 77 -4.26 -12.95 14.33
C PRO A 77 -2.95 -12.24 14.74
N PRO A 78 -2.93 -11.48 15.85
CA PRO A 78 -1.69 -10.93 16.36
C PRO A 78 -0.71 -12.09 16.55
N ILE A 79 0.38 -12.09 15.79
CA ILE A 79 1.48 -13.03 15.99
C ILE A 79 2.05 -12.68 17.36
N ILE A 80 1.79 -13.52 18.36
CA ILE A 80 2.61 -13.57 19.57
C ILE A 80 3.97 -14.10 19.10
N GLN A 81 4.93 -13.20 18.87
CA GLN A 81 6.33 -13.57 18.68
C GLN A 81 6.90 -13.82 20.08
N ASP A 82 6.94 -15.10 20.47
CA ASP A 82 7.78 -15.60 21.56
C ASP A 82 9.27 -15.52 21.16
#